data_AF-A0A2U1PTX0-F1
#
_entry.id   AF-A0A2U1PTX0-F1
#
_cell.length_a   1.000
_cell.length_b   1.000
_cell.length_c   1.000
_cell.angle_alpha   90.00
_cell.angle_beta   90.00
_cell.angle_gamma   90.00
#
_symmetry.space_group_name_H-M   'P 1'
#
loop_
_entity.id
_entity.type
_entity.pdbx_description
1 polymer ?
#
loop_
_entity_poly.entity_id
_entity_poly.type
_entity_poly.pdbx_seq_one_letter_code
_entity_poly.pdbx_strand_id
1 'polypeptide(L)'
;MLPYSSLQEAETAIGRPLTIAETLWFKYSANKSDYVLYCHNIPLIFFLTTFLPLVYVVIEFLFPDYAASYKIQPKIKVSLYENFKMYLGVMRTFILLVVPILLASHPSIQMIGIRTSLPLPSLMEVASQLLVYFLIEDYTNYWIHRFFHCKWMYHNIHVVHHEYTAPTGFATQHAHWIEILVFGIPSFLGPSIAPGHMVTFLLWLALRQFEAVENHSGYDFPWTFKKYIPFSAGAEYHDYHHYVGEKSQSNFAPIFTYCDYLYGTDKGYRYRKKLLAQQLKDGSKSDGKLQNGGTYAYDTGIKKE
;
A
#
# COMPACT_ATOMS: atom_id res chain seq x y z
N MET A 1 -8.51 -8.16 27.82
CA MET A 1 -9.81 -8.87 27.87
C MET A 1 -10.86 -7.86 28.29
N LEU A 2 -12.09 -7.99 27.80
CA LEU A 2 -13.18 -7.15 28.28
C LEU A 2 -13.37 -7.41 29.79
N PRO A 3 -13.48 -6.36 30.62
CA PRO A 3 -13.62 -6.52 32.05
C PRO A 3 -15.05 -6.90 32.49
N TYR A 4 -15.96 -7.16 31.55
CA TYR A 4 -17.38 -7.38 31.85
C TYR A 4 -17.81 -8.83 31.54
N SER A 5 -18.57 -9.42 32.45
CA SER A 5 -19.12 -10.77 32.35
C SER A 5 -20.45 -10.84 31.59
N SER A 6 -21.15 -9.72 31.42
CA SER A 6 -22.43 -9.64 30.72
C SER A 6 -22.64 -8.31 30.01
N LEU A 7 -23.60 -8.26 29.07
CA LEU A 7 -24.02 -7.02 28.40
C LEU A 7 -24.54 -6.00 29.42
N GLN A 8 -25.34 -6.44 30.40
CA GLN A 8 -25.90 -5.57 31.43
C GLN A 8 -24.80 -4.89 32.27
N GLU A 9 -23.76 -5.64 32.61
CA GLU A 9 -22.60 -5.12 33.34
C GLU A 9 -21.82 -4.11 32.50
N ALA A 10 -21.60 -4.39 31.22
CA ALA A 10 -20.96 -3.45 30.30
C ALA A 10 -21.76 -2.15 30.15
N GLU A 11 -23.08 -2.23 29.99
CA GLU A 11 -23.97 -1.05 29.92
C GLU A 11 -23.95 -0.24 31.21
N THR A 12 -23.97 -0.92 32.36
CA THR A 12 -23.90 -0.29 33.68
C THR A 12 -22.57 0.45 33.86
N ALA A 13 -21.45 -0.17 33.49
CA ALA A 13 -20.12 0.43 33.60
C ALA A 13 -19.91 1.60 32.62
N ILE A 14 -20.48 1.54 31.43
CA ILE A 14 -20.40 2.60 30.42
C ILE A 14 -21.38 3.75 30.71
N GLY A 15 -22.43 3.49 31.50
CA GLY A 15 -23.44 4.48 31.86
C GLY A 15 -24.47 4.77 30.76
N ARG A 16 -24.54 3.91 29.73
CA ARG A 16 -25.56 3.96 28.66
C ARG A 16 -25.76 2.59 28.02
N PRO A 17 -26.91 2.36 27.34
CA PRO A 17 -27.08 1.18 26.50
C PRO A 17 -25.96 1.05 25.46
N LEU A 18 -25.59 -0.19 25.14
CA LEU A 18 -24.63 -0.44 24.07
C LEU A 18 -25.26 -0.18 22.72
N THR A 19 -24.48 0.37 21.80
CA THR A 19 -24.87 0.41 20.39
C THR A 19 -24.90 -1.01 19.79
N ILE A 20 -25.51 -1.15 18.61
CA ILE A 20 -25.52 -2.43 17.87
C ILE A 20 -24.08 -2.91 17.62
N ALA A 21 -23.20 -2.02 17.19
CA ALA A 21 -21.79 -2.35 16.92
C ALA A 21 -21.05 -2.80 18.18
N GLU A 22 -21.26 -2.11 19.31
CA GLU A 22 -20.65 -2.50 20.59
C GLU A 22 -21.20 -3.82 21.11
N THR A 23 -22.48 -4.09 20.91
CA THR A 23 -23.11 -5.37 21.26
C THR A 23 -22.53 -6.52 20.44
N LEU A 24 -22.35 -6.33 19.13
CA LEU A 24 -21.72 -7.31 18.25
C LEU A 24 -20.25 -7.53 18.62
N TRP A 25 -19.50 -6.45 18.87
CA TRP A 25 -18.13 -6.52 19.35
C TRP A 25 -18.05 -7.30 20.65
N PHE A 26 -18.86 -6.95 21.66
CA PHE A 26 -18.91 -7.64 22.94
C PHE A 26 -19.16 -9.14 22.78
N LYS A 27 -20.21 -9.53 22.04
CA LYS A 27 -20.55 -10.93 21.78
C LYS A 27 -19.39 -11.69 21.11
N TYR A 28 -18.66 -11.01 20.24
CA TYR A 28 -17.53 -11.60 19.53
C TYR A 28 -16.27 -11.70 20.41
N SER A 29 -15.96 -10.67 21.19
CA SER A 29 -14.68 -10.52 21.88
C SER A 29 -14.69 -10.96 23.35
N ALA A 30 -15.85 -11.11 23.99
CA ALA A 30 -15.96 -11.40 25.43
C ALA A 30 -15.17 -12.65 25.86
N ASN A 31 -15.17 -13.70 25.04
CA ASN A 31 -14.49 -14.96 25.34
C ASN A 31 -13.13 -15.10 24.63
N LYS A 32 -12.52 -13.99 24.19
CA LYS A 32 -11.22 -13.99 23.50
C LYS A 32 -10.21 -13.18 24.29
N SER A 33 -8.96 -13.66 24.33
CA SER A 33 -7.85 -12.88 24.82
C SER A 33 -7.51 -11.75 23.83
N ASP A 34 -6.85 -10.70 24.32
CA ASP A 34 -6.40 -9.60 23.46
C ASP A 34 -5.40 -10.10 22.41
N TYR A 35 -4.63 -11.13 22.75
CA TYR A 35 -3.74 -11.83 21.82
C TYR A 35 -4.51 -12.44 20.65
N VAL A 36 -5.60 -13.17 20.93
CA VAL A 36 -6.42 -13.77 19.86
C VAL A 36 -7.06 -12.69 18.99
N LEU A 37 -7.55 -11.60 19.59
CA LEU A 37 -8.09 -10.46 18.84
C LEU A 37 -7.02 -9.82 17.95
N TYR A 38 -5.83 -9.62 18.48
CA TYR A 38 -4.68 -9.12 17.74
C TYR A 38 -4.24 -10.08 16.61
N CYS A 39 -4.30 -11.39 16.79
CA CYS A 39 -3.96 -12.36 15.74
C CYS A 39 -4.85 -12.28 14.50
N HIS A 40 -6.00 -11.57 14.53
CA HIS A 40 -6.81 -11.30 13.33
C HIS A 40 -6.09 -10.47 12.27
N ASN A 41 -5.02 -9.77 12.64
CA ASN A 41 -4.14 -9.11 11.68
C ASN A 41 -3.56 -10.09 10.65
N ILE A 42 -3.29 -11.35 11.04
CA ILE A 42 -2.72 -12.37 10.15
C ILE A 42 -3.68 -12.75 9.01
N PRO A 43 -4.91 -13.28 9.28
CA PRO A 43 -5.84 -13.60 8.20
C PRO A 43 -6.28 -12.37 7.41
N LEU A 44 -6.35 -11.19 8.04
CA LEU A 44 -6.63 -9.94 7.33
C LEU A 44 -5.54 -9.62 6.29
N ILE A 45 -4.27 -9.56 6.70
CA ILE A 45 -3.16 -9.25 5.80
C ILE A 45 -3.02 -10.35 4.75
N PHE A 46 -3.12 -11.63 5.13
CA PHE A 46 -3.13 -12.74 4.18
C PHE A 46 -4.22 -12.57 3.10
N PHE A 47 -5.45 -12.28 3.52
CA PHE A 47 -6.56 -12.06 2.62
C PHE A 47 -6.29 -10.89 1.68
N LEU A 48 -5.83 -9.75 2.19
CA LEU A 48 -5.60 -8.55 1.37
C LEU A 48 -4.42 -8.71 0.41
N THR A 49 -3.31 -9.29 0.86
CA THR A 49 -2.15 -9.64 0.03
C THR A 49 -2.52 -10.59 -1.10
N THR A 50 -3.47 -11.51 -0.87
CA THR A 50 -3.89 -12.47 -1.89
C THR A 50 -4.96 -11.90 -2.81
N PHE A 51 -6.02 -11.36 -2.24
CA PHE A 51 -7.24 -11.00 -2.95
C PHE A 51 -7.11 -9.70 -3.73
N LEU A 52 -6.48 -8.66 -3.16
CA LEU A 52 -6.41 -7.36 -3.84
C LEU A 52 -5.59 -7.44 -5.14
N PRO A 53 -4.38 -8.01 -5.18
CA PRO A 53 -3.67 -8.19 -6.46
C PRO A 53 -4.42 -9.09 -7.44
N LEU A 54 -5.08 -10.14 -6.93
CA LEU A 54 -5.84 -11.08 -7.75
C LEU A 54 -6.98 -10.39 -8.51
N VAL A 55 -7.64 -9.38 -7.93
CA VAL A 55 -8.66 -8.58 -8.63
C VAL A 55 -8.12 -7.99 -9.93
N TYR A 56 -6.91 -7.43 -9.92
CA TYR A 56 -6.30 -6.85 -11.12
C TYR A 56 -5.98 -7.92 -12.18
N VAL A 57 -5.48 -9.08 -11.76
CA VAL A 57 -5.22 -10.22 -12.66
C VAL A 57 -6.52 -10.74 -13.27
N VAL A 58 -7.59 -10.84 -12.49
CA VAL A 58 -8.92 -11.27 -12.96
C VAL A 58 -9.51 -10.26 -13.94
N ILE A 59 -9.36 -8.96 -13.68
CA ILE A 59 -9.81 -7.91 -14.62
C ILE A 59 -9.03 -8.02 -15.94
N GLU A 60 -7.71 -8.16 -15.90
CA GLU A 60 -6.87 -8.32 -17.10
C GLU A 60 -7.23 -9.58 -17.90
N PHE A 61 -7.58 -10.68 -17.22
CA PHE A 61 -7.94 -11.95 -17.85
C PHE A 61 -9.37 -11.96 -18.43
N LEU A 62 -10.37 -11.50 -17.66
CA LEU A 62 -11.78 -11.54 -18.06
C LEU A 62 -12.19 -10.36 -18.97
N PHE A 63 -11.52 -9.21 -18.83
CA PHE A 63 -11.85 -7.98 -19.56
C PHE A 63 -10.59 -7.35 -20.19
N PRO A 64 -9.90 -8.05 -21.11
CA PRO A 64 -8.59 -7.64 -21.61
C PRO A 64 -8.60 -6.28 -22.33
N ASP A 65 -9.61 -6.00 -23.16
CA ASP A 65 -9.70 -4.71 -23.87
C ASP A 65 -9.91 -3.54 -22.91
N TYR A 66 -10.71 -3.78 -21.86
CA TYR A 66 -10.95 -2.81 -20.81
C TYR A 66 -9.67 -2.55 -20.00
N ALA A 67 -9.01 -3.60 -19.54
CA ALA A 67 -7.74 -3.50 -18.81
C ALA A 67 -6.67 -2.79 -19.66
N ALA A 68 -6.55 -3.13 -20.94
CA ALA A 68 -5.60 -2.53 -21.87
C ALA A 68 -5.79 -1.00 -22.01
N SER A 69 -7.02 -0.51 -21.94
CA SER A 69 -7.31 0.93 -22.03
C SER A 69 -6.81 1.75 -20.84
N TYR A 70 -6.56 1.10 -19.69
CA TYR A 70 -6.08 1.74 -18.46
C TYR A 70 -4.68 1.30 -18.04
N LYS A 71 -4.01 0.44 -18.83
CA LYS A 71 -2.65 -0.04 -18.53
C LYS A 71 -1.65 1.09 -18.70
N ILE A 72 -0.86 1.37 -17.66
CA ILE A 72 0.13 2.45 -17.69
C ILE A 72 1.28 2.11 -18.65
N GLN A 73 1.73 0.86 -18.67
CA GLN A 73 2.77 0.33 -19.56
C GLN A 73 2.19 -0.70 -20.56
N PRO A 74 1.52 -0.28 -21.65
CA PRO A 74 0.75 -1.18 -22.52
C PRO A 74 1.60 -2.18 -23.31
N LYS A 75 2.91 -1.91 -23.45
CA LYS A 75 3.85 -2.80 -24.16
C LYS A 75 4.38 -3.93 -23.30
N ILE A 76 4.21 -3.84 -21.98
CA ILE A 76 4.70 -4.84 -21.03
C ILE A 76 3.51 -5.66 -20.52
N LYS A 77 3.57 -6.97 -20.72
CA LYS A 77 2.57 -7.92 -20.24
C LYS A 77 3.23 -8.91 -19.29
N VAL A 78 2.62 -9.13 -18.14
CA VAL A 78 3.08 -10.11 -17.15
C VAL A 78 2.21 -11.36 -17.29
N SER A 79 2.85 -12.52 -17.50
CA SER A 79 2.11 -13.77 -17.69
C SER A 79 1.43 -14.24 -16.40
N LEU A 80 0.44 -15.13 -16.51
CA LEU A 80 -0.16 -15.78 -15.34
C LEU A 80 0.87 -16.58 -14.54
N TYR A 81 1.84 -17.20 -15.22
CA TYR A 81 2.93 -17.92 -14.58
C TYR A 81 3.81 -16.99 -13.73
N GLU A 82 4.19 -15.83 -14.26
CA GLU A 82 4.99 -14.84 -13.51
C GLU A 82 4.22 -14.28 -12.32
N ASN A 83 2.92 -13.97 -12.47
CA ASN A 83 2.08 -13.55 -11.35
C ASN A 83 1.98 -14.64 -10.26
N PHE A 84 1.80 -15.90 -10.66
CA PHE A 84 1.73 -17.02 -9.72
C PHE A 84 3.07 -17.25 -9.01
N LYS A 85 4.20 -17.14 -9.73
CA LYS A 85 5.55 -17.23 -9.17
C LYS A 85 5.80 -16.12 -8.14
N MET A 86 5.46 -14.87 -8.46
CA MET A 86 5.52 -13.75 -7.51
C MET A 86 4.67 -14.03 -6.27
N TYR A 87 3.41 -14.46 -6.46
CA TYR A 87 2.52 -14.80 -5.36
C TYR A 87 3.12 -15.88 -4.44
N LEU A 88 3.71 -16.95 -4.98
CA LEU A 88 4.37 -17.98 -4.18
C LEU A 88 5.57 -17.42 -3.39
N GLY A 89 6.36 -16.52 -4.00
CA GLY A 89 7.45 -15.80 -3.32
C GLY A 89 6.94 -14.94 -2.16
N VAL A 90 5.92 -14.13 -2.41
CA VAL A 90 5.26 -13.28 -1.40
C VAL A 90 4.68 -14.13 -0.27
N MET A 91 3.98 -15.23 -0.58
CA MET A 91 3.43 -16.14 0.43
C MET A 91 4.52 -16.83 1.26
N ARG A 92 5.63 -17.22 0.63
CA ARG A 92 6.78 -17.77 1.35
C ARG A 92 7.31 -16.76 2.35
N THR A 93 7.53 -15.50 1.95
CA THR A 93 8.00 -14.47 2.86
C THR A 93 6.96 -14.11 3.92
N PHE A 94 5.68 -14.06 3.56
CA PHE A 94 4.59 -13.83 4.51
C PHE A 94 4.58 -14.89 5.62
N ILE A 95 4.63 -16.18 5.26
CA ILE A 95 4.59 -17.28 6.22
C ILE A 95 5.88 -17.36 7.05
N LEU A 96 7.06 -17.20 6.43
CA LEU A 96 8.34 -17.38 7.11
C LEU A 96 8.81 -16.16 7.90
N LEU A 97 8.34 -14.97 7.56
CA LEU A 97 8.80 -13.71 8.16
C LEU A 97 7.65 -12.94 8.83
N VAL A 98 6.61 -12.58 8.06
CA VAL A 98 5.55 -11.68 8.54
C VAL A 98 4.71 -12.33 9.64
N VAL A 99 4.30 -13.59 9.48
CA VAL A 99 3.49 -14.32 10.47
C VAL A 99 4.22 -14.46 11.81
N PRO A 100 5.48 -14.95 11.88
CA PRO A 100 6.24 -14.98 13.13
C PRO A 100 6.38 -13.60 13.79
N ILE A 101 6.63 -12.55 13.02
CA ILE A 101 6.76 -11.18 13.54
C ILE A 101 5.44 -10.71 14.15
N LEU A 102 4.33 -10.90 13.46
CA LEU A 102 3.01 -10.54 13.98
C LEU A 102 2.77 -11.27 15.31
N LEU A 103 2.89 -12.60 15.34
CA LEU A 103 2.72 -13.39 16.57
C LEU A 103 3.63 -12.90 17.71
N ALA A 104 4.90 -12.61 17.42
CA ALA A 104 5.87 -12.16 18.42
C ALA A 104 5.68 -10.71 18.87
N SER A 105 5.03 -9.85 18.07
CA SER A 105 4.94 -8.41 18.32
C SER A 105 3.77 -7.98 19.22
N HIS A 106 2.92 -8.91 19.67
CA HIS A 106 1.80 -8.60 20.58
C HIS A 106 2.21 -7.84 21.85
N PRO A 107 3.32 -8.16 22.56
CA PRO A 107 3.75 -7.37 23.71
C PRO A 107 3.99 -5.89 23.35
N SER A 108 4.57 -5.60 22.19
CA SER A 108 4.76 -4.22 21.71
C SER A 108 3.43 -3.50 21.49
N ILE A 109 2.42 -4.21 21.00
CA ILE A 109 1.06 -3.67 20.82
C ILE A 109 0.40 -3.35 22.17
N GLN A 110 0.63 -4.19 23.17
CA GLN A 110 0.18 -3.91 24.54
C GLN A 110 0.91 -2.71 25.15
N MET A 111 2.22 -2.59 24.91
CA MET A 111 3.03 -1.45 25.36
C MET A 111 2.61 -0.13 24.71
N ILE A 112 2.24 -0.15 23.42
CA ILE A 112 1.67 1.01 22.72
C ILE A 112 0.33 1.43 23.36
N GLY A 113 -0.42 0.48 23.93
CA GLY A 113 -1.71 0.74 24.56
C GLY A 113 -2.89 0.62 23.58
N ILE A 114 -2.77 -0.18 22.52
CA ILE A 114 -3.91 -0.48 21.64
C ILE A 114 -4.95 -1.28 22.43
N ARG A 115 -6.11 -0.68 22.63
CA ARG A 115 -7.19 -1.26 23.44
C ARG A 115 -8.13 -2.14 22.62
N THR A 116 -8.68 -3.16 23.25
CA THR A 116 -9.74 -4.04 22.71
C THR A 116 -11.08 -3.84 23.44
N SER A 117 -11.07 -2.98 24.47
CA SER A 117 -12.19 -2.75 25.37
C SER A 117 -13.25 -1.80 24.81
N LEU A 118 -14.45 -1.91 25.35
CA LEU A 118 -15.51 -0.92 25.15
C LEU A 118 -15.20 0.41 25.88
N PRO A 119 -15.81 1.53 25.45
CA PRO A 119 -16.68 1.70 24.28
C PRO A 119 -15.92 1.60 22.95
N LEU A 120 -16.60 1.33 21.83
CA LEU A 120 -15.96 1.38 20.51
C LEU A 120 -15.53 2.82 20.18
N PRO A 121 -14.48 3.03 19.36
CA PRO A 121 -14.04 4.37 19.00
C PRO A 121 -15.13 5.10 18.21
N SER A 122 -15.27 6.40 18.46
CA SER A 122 -16.17 7.23 17.65
C SER A 122 -15.62 7.38 16.22
N LEU A 123 -16.47 7.72 15.25
CA LEU A 123 -16.01 7.98 13.87
C LEU A 123 -14.95 9.09 13.82
N MET A 124 -15.07 10.12 14.66
CA MET A 124 -14.09 11.20 14.75
C MET A 124 -12.75 10.73 15.34
N GLU A 125 -12.79 9.85 16.34
CA GLU A 125 -11.58 9.21 16.90
C GLU A 125 -10.87 8.37 15.83
N VAL A 126 -11.62 7.52 15.11
CA VAL A 126 -11.08 6.71 14.00
C VAL A 126 -10.47 7.62 12.93
N ALA A 127 -11.19 8.64 12.47
CA ALA A 127 -10.71 9.54 11.42
C ALA A 127 -9.46 10.31 11.84
N SER A 128 -9.41 10.81 13.08
CA SER A 128 -8.26 11.55 13.61
C SER A 128 -7.04 10.65 13.77
N GLN A 129 -7.23 9.42 14.27
CA GLN A 129 -6.16 8.42 14.38
C GLN A 129 -5.63 8.03 13.00
N LEU A 130 -6.49 7.70 12.04
CA LEU A 130 -6.08 7.37 10.68
C LEU A 130 -5.30 8.51 10.02
N LEU A 131 -5.74 9.77 10.18
CA LEU A 131 -5.01 10.93 9.67
C LEU A 131 -3.58 10.98 10.23
N VAL A 132 -3.41 10.80 11.56
CA VAL A 132 -2.08 10.74 12.18
C VAL A 132 -1.27 9.59 11.62
N TYR A 133 -1.88 8.40 11.48
CA TYR A 133 -1.17 7.22 10.99
C TYR A 133 -0.68 7.41 9.57
N PHE A 134 -1.55 7.90 8.68
CA PHE A 134 -1.21 8.22 7.30
C PHE A 134 -0.07 9.22 7.19
N LEU A 135 -0.12 10.34 7.94
CA LEU A 135 0.91 11.38 7.87
C LEU A 135 2.27 10.91 8.40
N ILE A 136 2.28 10.22 9.54
CA ILE A 136 3.52 9.73 10.16
C ILE A 136 4.16 8.64 9.30
N GLU A 137 3.35 7.70 8.83
CA GLU A 137 3.84 6.60 8.02
C GLU A 137 4.36 7.12 6.68
N ASP A 138 3.61 7.99 6.00
CA ASP A 138 4.01 8.55 4.70
C ASP A 138 5.31 9.34 4.80
N TYR A 139 5.46 10.20 5.81
CA TYR A 139 6.68 10.98 6.02
C TYR A 139 7.89 10.08 6.31
N THR A 140 7.72 9.06 7.15
CA THR A 140 8.82 8.18 7.55
C THR A 140 9.21 7.24 6.42
N ASN A 141 8.23 6.65 5.73
CA ASN A 141 8.49 5.79 4.57
C ASN A 141 9.08 6.57 3.40
N TYR A 142 8.76 7.86 3.20
CA TYR A 142 9.46 8.68 2.21
C TYR A 142 10.98 8.68 2.42
N TRP A 143 11.43 8.91 3.65
CA TRP A 143 12.86 8.97 3.96
C TRP A 143 13.54 7.61 3.90
N ILE A 144 12.87 6.55 4.40
CA ILE A 144 13.35 5.18 4.27
C ILE A 144 13.48 4.82 2.78
N HIS A 145 12.45 5.08 1.98
CA HIS A 145 12.46 4.77 0.56
C HIS A 145 13.57 5.52 -0.17
N ARG A 146 13.73 6.82 0.10
CA ARG A 146 14.83 7.61 -0.45
C ARG A 146 16.21 7.06 -0.03
N PHE A 147 16.36 6.60 1.21
CA PHE A 147 17.59 5.96 1.67
C PHE A 147 17.85 4.63 0.96
N PHE A 148 16.81 3.85 0.65
CA PHE A 148 16.93 2.60 -0.09
C PHE A 148 17.39 2.78 -1.55
N HIS A 149 17.28 4.00 -2.09
CA HIS A 149 17.83 4.38 -3.39
C HIS A 149 19.27 4.91 -3.34
N CYS A 150 19.94 4.87 -2.19
CA CYS A 150 21.40 4.99 -2.20
C CYS A 150 22.02 3.73 -2.83
N LYS A 151 23.15 3.90 -3.52
CA LYS A 151 23.77 2.86 -4.37
C LYS A 151 23.86 1.48 -3.69
N TRP A 152 24.35 1.44 -2.45
CA TRP A 152 24.52 0.18 -1.73
C TRP A 152 23.19 -0.48 -1.36
N MET A 153 22.25 0.30 -0.80
CA MET A 153 20.94 -0.23 -0.41
C MET A 153 20.16 -0.69 -1.64
N TYR A 154 20.25 0.03 -2.75
CA TYR A 154 19.57 -0.35 -3.99
C TYR A 154 20.09 -1.69 -4.49
N HIS A 155 21.39 -1.81 -4.74
CA HIS A 155 21.97 -3.02 -5.35
C HIS A 155 21.86 -4.28 -4.49
N ASN A 156 21.84 -4.15 -3.16
CA ASN A 156 21.84 -5.32 -2.27
C ASN A 156 20.45 -5.68 -1.74
N ILE A 157 19.51 -4.72 -1.71
CA ILE A 157 18.21 -4.91 -1.04
C ILE A 157 17.08 -4.48 -1.98
N HIS A 158 17.04 -3.22 -2.40
CA HIS A 158 15.87 -2.66 -3.10
C HIS A 158 15.73 -3.11 -4.57
N VAL A 159 16.78 -3.66 -5.16
CA VAL A 159 16.76 -4.17 -6.54
C VAL A 159 15.74 -5.30 -6.73
N VAL A 160 15.44 -6.07 -5.68
CA VAL A 160 14.41 -7.13 -5.74
C VAL A 160 13.03 -6.51 -5.94
N HIS A 161 12.74 -5.41 -5.24
CA HIS A 161 11.49 -4.67 -5.40
C HIS A 161 11.38 -4.05 -6.81
N HIS A 162 12.51 -3.55 -7.35
CA HIS A 162 12.61 -2.99 -8.70
C HIS A 162 12.83 -4.03 -9.80
N GLU A 163 12.73 -5.33 -9.52
CA GLU A 163 12.87 -6.39 -10.54
C GLU A 163 11.85 -6.21 -11.67
N TYR A 164 10.65 -5.72 -11.32
CA TYR A 164 9.55 -5.47 -12.25
C TYR A 164 9.39 -3.98 -12.55
N THR A 165 10.10 -3.50 -13.57
CA THR A 165 10.01 -2.10 -14.05
C THR A 165 8.61 -1.64 -14.48
N ALA A 166 7.69 -2.60 -14.73
CA ALA A 166 6.25 -2.39 -14.77
C ALA A 166 5.61 -3.18 -13.62
N PRO A 167 5.33 -2.54 -12.47
CA PRO A 167 4.84 -3.25 -11.31
C PRO A 167 3.43 -3.81 -11.55
N THR A 168 3.12 -4.88 -10.82
CA THR A 168 1.77 -5.43 -10.70
C THR A 168 1.37 -5.47 -9.23
N GLY A 169 0.09 -5.72 -8.94
CA GLY A 169 -0.37 -5.85 -7.55
C GLY A 169 0.43 -6.86 -6.73
N PHE A 170 0.92 -7.96 -7.33
CA PHE A 170 1.74 -8.95 -6.64
C PHE A 170 3.19 -8.47 -6.43
N ALA A 171 3.68 -7.56 -7.28
CA ALA A 171 5.01 -6.96 -7.13
C ALA A 171 5.11 -6.08 -5.86
N THR A 172 3.98 -5.55 -5.35
CA THR A 172 3.91 -4.72 -4.12
C THR A 172 4.73 -5.28 -2.96
N GLN A 173 4.71 -6.60 -2.76
CA GLN A 173 5.38 -7.28 -1.64
C GLN A 173 6.48 -8.23 -2.10
N HIS A 174 6.80 -8.23 -3.40
CA HIS A 174 7.95 -8.94 -3.93
C HIS A 174 9.19 -8.12 -3.62
N ALA A 175 9.75 -8.32 -2.43
CA ALA A 175 10.86 -7.53 -1.92
C ALA A 175 11.82 -8.38 -1.08
N HIS A 176 13.02 -7.85 -0.88
CA HIS A 176 14.00 -8.46 0.00
C HIS A 176 13.50 -8.44 1.46
N TRP A 177 13.80 -9.47 2.25
CA TRP A 177 13.28 -9.60 3.63
C TRP A 177 13.65 -8.41 4.53
N ILE A 178 14.84 -7.83 4.37
CA ILE A 178 15.26 -6.61 5.09
C ILE A 178 14.34 -5.43 4.75
N GLU A 179 13.94 -5.30 3.49
CA GLU A 179 13.03 -4.24 3.07
C GLU A 179 11.68 -4.38 3.77
N ILE A 180 11.12 -5.59 3.79
CA ILE A 180 9.85 -5.88 4.46
C ILE A 180 9.94 -5.55 5.96
N LEU A 181 11.07 -5.85 6.62
CA LEU A 181 11.29 -5.48 8.02
C LEU A 181 11.32 -3.97 8.21
N VAL A 182 12.12 -3.26 7.41
CA VAL A 182 12.36 -1.83 7.60
C VAL A 182 11.15 -0.99 7.22
N PHE A 183 10.50 -1.27 6.09
CA PHE A 183 9.26 -0.60 5.66
C PHE A 183 8.05 -0.99 6.52
N GLY A 184 8.13 -2.09 7.29
CA GLY A 184 7.10 -2.47 8.26
C GLY A 184 7.11 -1.61 9.53
N ILE A 185 8.26 -1.01 9.89
CA ILE A 185 8.40 -0.21 11.14
C ILE A 185 7.46 1.01 11.15
N PRO A 186 7.39 1.85 10.10
CA PRO A 186 6.53 3.03 10.08
C PRO A 186 5.05 2.75 10.35
N SER A 187 4.55 1.57 9.95
CA SER A 187 3.15 1.16 10.16
C SER A 187 2.74 1.10 11.63
N PHE A 188 3.70 1.05 12.56
CA PHE A 188 3.47 1.05 14.01
C PHE A 188 3.77 2.41 14.66
N LEU A 189 4.46 3.33 13.98
CA LEU A 189 4.84 4.63 14.56
C LEU A 189 3.62 5.53 14.80
N GLY A 190 2.71 5.63 13.84
CA GLY A 190 1.45 6.34 14.01
C GLY A 190 0.64 5.83 15.22
N PRO A 191 0.33 4.52 15.28
CA PRO A 191 -0.33 3.90 16.43
C PRO A 191 0.41 4.10 17.76
N SER A 192 1.75 4.18 17.75
CA SER A 192 2.52 4.48 18.97
C SER A 192 2.37 5.92 19.47
N ILE A 193 2.10 6.87 18.57
CA ILE A 193 1.90 8.29 18.89
C ILE A 193 0.46 8.54 19.32
N ALA A 194 -0.51 7.94 18.62
CA ALA A 194 -1.93 8.11 18.88
C ALA A 194 -2.59 6.74 19.07
N PRO A 195 -2.33 6.04 20.19
CA PRO A 195 -2.88 4.70 20.41
C PRO A 195 -4.41 4.72 20.41
N GLY A 196 -4.99 3.70 19.77
CA GLY A 196 -6.42 3.61 19.53
C GLY A 196 -7.01 2.25 19.84
N HIS A 197 -8.17 1.99 19.27
CA HIS A 197 -8.84 0.69 19.40
C HIS A 197 -8.31 -0.30 18.36
N MET A 198 -8.34 -1.60 18.67
CA MET A 198 -7.96 -2.69 17.76
C MET A 198 -8.71 -2.64 16.42
N VAL A 199 -9.97 -2.20 16.43
CA VAL A 199 -10.76 -1.97 15.20
C VAL A 199 -10.14 -0.89 14.32
N THR A 200 -9.70 0.24 14.89
CA THR A 200 -8.99 1.28 14.13
C THR A 200 -7.67 0.74 13.59
N PHE A 201 -6.95 -0.08 14.38
CA PHE A 201 -5.69 -0.67 13.97
C PHE A 201 -5.84 -1.68 12.81
N LEU A 202 -6.86 -2.54 12.85
CA LEU A 202 -7.20 -3.44 11.75
C LEU A 202 -7.60 -2.66 10.49
N LEU A 203 -8.42 -1.62 10.64
CA LEU A 203 -8.82 -0.75 9.52
C LEU A 203 -7.60 -0.05 8.91
N TRP A 204 -6.70 0.44 9.76
CA TRP A 204 -5.44 1.06 9.34
C TRP A 204 -4.60 0.15 8.46
N LEU A 205 -4.32 -1.07 8.93
CA LEU A 205 -3.55 -2.06 8.17
C LEU A 205 -4.26 -2.44 6.86
N ALA A 206 -5.59 -2.52 6.87
CA ALA A 206 -6.36 -2.80 5.66
C ALA A 206 -6.25 -1.69 4.62
N LEU A 207 -6.45 -0.44 5.04
CA LEU A 207 -6.34 0.72 4.16
C LEU A 207 -4.93 0.84 3.60
N ARG A 208 -3.91 0.60 4.43
CA ARG A 208 -2.54 0.72 3.97
C ARG A 208 -2.14 -0.37 2.97
N GLN A 209 -2.59 -1.61 3.19
CA GLN A 209 -2.38 -2.69 2.22
C GLN A 209 -3.11 -2.42 0.90
N PHE A 210 -4.32 -1.86 0.98
CA PHE A 210 -5.08 -1.45 -0.20
C PHE A 210 -4.34 -0.40 -1.03
N GLU A 211 -3.89 0.65 -0.36
CA GLU A 211 -3.16 1.77 -0.95
C GLU A 211 -1.84 1.29 -1.61
N ALA A 212 -1.09 0.43 -0.92
CA ALA A 212 0.14 -0.14 -1.46
C ALA A 212 -0.10 -0.92 -2.77
N VAL A 213 -1.13 -1.78 -2.80
CA VAL A 213 -1.47 -2.57 -3.99
C VAL A 213 -2.00 -1.66 -5.11
N GLU A 214 -2.78 -0.64 -4.80
CA GLU A 214 -3.27 0.33 -5.78
C GLU A 214 -2.09 1.03 -6.49
N ASN A 215 -1.07 1.46 -5.74
CA ASN A 215 0.11 2.14 -6.29
C ASN A 215 0.99 1.23 -7.17
N HIS A 216 0.97 -0.08 -6.95
CA HIS A 216 1.74 -1.03 -7.75
C HIS A 216 0.91 -1.73 -8.83
N SER A 217 -0.39 -1.46 -8.91
CA SER A 217 -1.31 -2.21 -9.76
C SER A 217 -0.92 -2.21 -11.25
N GLY A 218 -0.25 -1.15 -11.71
CA GLY A 218 0.07 -0.93 -13.13
C GLY A 218 -1.12 -0.39 -13.94
N TYR A 219 -2.20 0.04 -13.26
CA TYR A 219 -3.44 0.52 -13.88
C TYR A 219 -3.87 1.89 -13.34
N ASP A 220 -4.41 2.74 -14.23
CA ASP A 220 -5.07 4.01 -13.86
C ASP A 220 -6.59 3.97 -14.08
N PHE A 221 -7.25 3.03 -13.41
CA PHE A 221 -8.69 2.85 -13.55
C PHE A 221 -9.52 4.06 -13.05
N PRO A 222 -10.70 4.35 -13.61
CA PRO A 222 -11.53 5.48 -13.19
C PRO A 222 -12.19 5.35 -11.82
N TRP A 223 -12.31 4.14 -11.27
CA TRP A 223 -12.87 3.90 -9.92
C TRP A 223 -11.83 3.94 -8.80
N THR A 224 -10.56 4.24 -9.10
CA THR A 224 -9.50 4.35 -8.08
C THR A 224 -9.78 5.49 -7.10
N PHE A 225 -9.66 5.25 -5.80
CA PHE A 225 -9.97 6.26 -4.77
C PHE A 225 -9.00 7.43 -4.77
N LYS A 226 -7.77 7.24 -5.28
CA LYS A 226 -6.77 8.32 -5.42
C LYS A 226 -7.30 9.57 -6.13
N LYS A 227 -8.27 9.43 -7.04
CA LYS A 227 -8.82 10.57 -7.82
C LYS A 227 -9.58 11.57 -6.93
N TYR A 228 -10.00 11.15 -5.75
CA TYR A 228 -10.71 11.98 -4.78
C TYR A 228 -9.81 12.48 -3.63
N ILE A 229 -8.55 12.05 -3.60
CA ILE A 229 -7.59 12.37 -2.53
C ILE A 229 -6.53 13.32 -3.10
N PRO A 230 -6.52 14.60 -2.66
CA PRO A 230 -5.50 15.55 -3.10
C PRO A 230 -4.08 15.04 -2.82
N PHE A 231 -3.18 15.32 -3.75
CA PHE A 231 -1.76 14.98 -3.64
C PHE A 231 -1.45 13.47 -3.56
N SER A 232 -2.40 12.58 -3.83
CA SER A 232 -2.10 11.15 -3.91
C SER A 232 -1.10 10.86 -5.03
N ALA A 233 -0.07 10.06 -4.74
CA ALA A 233 0.92 9.61 -5.71
C ALA A 233 0.23 8.73 -6.78
N GLY A 234 -0.40 7.64 -6.36
CA GLY A 234 -1.11 6.75 -7.24
C GLY A 234 -0.21 5.91 -8.15
N ALA A 235 -0.84 4.97 -8.87
CA ALA A 235 -0.14 4.02 -9.73
C ALA A 235 0.78 4.64 -10.79
N GLU A 236 0.37 5.70 -11.50
CA GLU A 236 1.20 6.34 -12.54
C GLU A 236 2.51 6.90 -11.98
N TYR A 237 2.44 7.49 -10.78
CA TYR A 237 3.58 8.13 -10.14
C TYR A 237 4.60 7.10 -9.67
N HIS A 238 4.13 5.98 -9.12
CA HIS A 238 4.99 4.90 -8.67
C HIS A 238 5.48 4.01 -9.83
N ASP A 239 4.69 3.81 -10.87
CA ASP A 239 5.11 3.13 -12.10
C ASP A 239 6.29 3.85 -12.77
N TYR A 240 6.26 5.18 -12.84
CA TYR A 240 7.40 5.97 -13.32
C TYR A 240 8.66 5.75 -12.47
N HIS A 241 8.50 5.63 -11.15
CA HIS A 241 9.60 5.36 -10.24
C HIS A 241 10.27 4.00 -10.53
N HIS A 242 9.47 2.93 -10.66
CA HIS A 242 9.93 1.59 -11.05
C HIS A 242 10.56 1.56 -12.44
N TYR A 243 9.97 2.30 -13.39
CA TYR A 243 10.50 2.39 -14.76
C TYR A 243 11.92 2.98 -14.80
N VAL A 244 12.22 3.99 -13.97
CA VAL A 244 13.55 4.61 -13.92
C VAL A 244 14.54 3.74 -13.13
N GLY A 245 14.08 2.98 -12.13
CA GLY A 245 14.87 2.02 -11.36
C GLY A 245 15.99 2.69 -10.57
N GLU A 246 17.23 2.16 -10.64
CA GLU A 246 18.40 2.64 -9.88
C GLU A 246 18.66 4.14 -10.04
N LYS A 247 18.41 4.68 -11.24
CA LYS A 247 18.65 6.08 -11.55
C LYS A 247 17.56 7.00 -10.98
N SER A 248 16.55 6.43 -10.34
CA SER A 248 15.43 7.17 -9.78
C SER A 248 15.92 8.00 -8.60
N GLN A 249 15.83 9.31 -8.76
CA GLN A 249 16.04 10.29 -7.69
C GLN A 249 14.73 11.03 -7.41
N SER A 250 13.60 10.39 -7.72
CA SER A 250 12.28 10.98 -7.67
C SER A 250 11.20 9.97 -7.27
N ASN A 251 10.03 10.49 -6.91
CA ASN A 251 8.82 9.73 -6.69
C ASN A 251 8.90 8.75 -5.51
N PHE A 252 9.48 9.18 -4.39
CA PHE A 252 9.66 8.33 -3.21
C PHE A 252 8.42 8.26 -2.33
N ALA A 253 7.44 9.16 -2.53
CA ALA A 253 6.21 9.19 -1.77
C ALA A 253 5.48 7.83 -1.80
N PRO A 254 5.21 7.23 -0.64
CA PRO A 254 4.44 6.01 -0.58
C PRO A 254 2.95 6.26 -0.76
N ILE A 255 2.40 7.41 -0.32
CA ILE A 255 0.97 7.74 -0.37
C ILE A 255 0.73 9.14 -0.94
N PHE A 256 1.34 10.16 -0.32
CA PHE A 256 1.14 11.56 -0.67
C PHE A 256 2.42 12.22 -1.20
N THR A 257 2.28 12.95 -2.30
CA THR A 257 3.38 13.60 -3.02
C THR A 257 3.97 14.84 -2.34
N TYR A 258 3.49 15.25 -1.15
CA TYR A 258 3.95 16.49 -0.51
C TYR A 258 5.44 16.43 -0.16
N CYS A 259 5.95 15.28 0.32
CA CYS A 259 7.39 15.13 0.58
C CYS A 259 8.20 15.31 -0.71
N ASP A 260 7.78 14.67 -1.80
CA ASP A 260 8.47 14.81 -3.07
C ASP A 260 8.45 16.26 -3.58
N TYR A 261 7.34 16.97 -3.40
CA TYR A 261 7.24 18.38 -3.74
C TYR A 261 8.18 19.24 -2.89
N LEU A 262 8.14 19.07 -1.56
CA LEU A 262 8.94 19.86 -0.60
C LEU A 262 10.45 19.66 -0.82
N TYR A 263 10.87 18.43 -1.09
CA TYR A 263 12.28 18.09 -1.29
C TYR A 263 12.71 18.09 -2.76
N GLY A 264 11.82 18.45 -3.69
CA GLY A 264 12.09 18.57 -5.11
C GLY A 264 12.39 17.24 -5.82
N THR A 265 11.92 16.13 -5.27
CA THR A 265 12.02 14.77 -5.82
C THR A 265 10.79 14.42 -6.68
N ASP A 266 10.12 15.39 -7.29
CA ASP A 266 9.01 15.21 -8.26
C ASP A 266 9.40 15.67 -9.70
N LYS A 267 10.58 16.28 -9.87
CA LYS A 267 10.98 16.99 -11.10
C LYS A 267 11.06 16.09 -12.32
N GLY A 268 11.64 14.89 -12.19
CA GLY A 268 11.78 13.92 -13.28
C GLY A 268 10.41 13.52 -13.84
N TYR A 269 9.49 13.16 -12.94
CA TYR A 269 8.12 12.82 -13.28
C TYR A 269 7.38 14.00 -13.95
N ARG A 270 7.50 15.22 -13.41
CA ARG A 270 6.86 16.41 -14.00
C ARG A 270 7.40 16.73 -15.39
N TYR A 271 8.71 16.59 -15.60
CA TYR A 271 9.31 16.75 -16.93
C TYR A 271 8.75 15.70 -17.89
N ARG A 272 8.72 14.43 -17.47
CA ARG A 272 8.17 13.35 -18.27
C ARG A 272 6.70 13.58 -18.65
N LYS A 273 5.88 14.00 -17.69
CA LYS A 273 4.46 14.27 -17.90
C LYS A 273 4.24 15.42 -18.90
N LYS A 274 5.06 16.46 -18.84
CA LYS A 274 5.04 17.56 -19.83
C LYS A 274 5.41 17.07 -21.24
N LEU A 275 6.45 16.25 -21.36
CA LEU A 275 6.89 15.69 -22.64
C LEU A 275 5.80 14.83 -23.29
N LEU A 276 5.18 13.93 -22.51
CA LEU A 276 4.07 13.10 -22.97
C LEU A 276 2.88 13.96 -23.43
N ALA A 277 2.53 15.00 -22.67
CA ALA A 277 1.45 15.91 -23.04
C ALA A 277 1.75 16.71 -24.32
N GLN A 278 3.02 17.07 -24.57
CA GLN A 278 3.44 17.71 -25.83
C GLN A 278 3.34 16.73 -27.01
N GLN A 279 3.86 15.51 -26.85
CA GLN A 279 3.77 14.48 -27.89
C GLN A 279 2.33 14.16 -28.30
N LEU A 280 1.40 14.11 -27.34
CA LEU A 280 -0.02 13.94 -27.63
C LEU A 280 -0.61 15.12 -28.41
N LYS A 281 -0.21 16.36 -28.06
CA LYS A 281 -0.64 17.57 -28.78
C LYS A 281 -0.06 17.67 -30.18
N ASP A 282 1.16 17.21 -30.39
CA ASP A 282 1.81 17.26 -31.70
C ASP A 282 1.35 16.10 -32.60
N GLY A 283 1.18 14.89 -32.05
CA GLY A 283 0.64 13.73 -32.76
C GLY A 283 -0.83 13.89 -33.18
N SER A 284 -1.63 14.58 -32.37
CA SER A 284 -3.02 14.95 -32.74
C SER A 284 -3.11 16.01 -33.84
N LYS A 285 -2.03 16.77 -34.08
CA LYS A 285 -1.93 17.70 -35.20
C LYS A 285 -1.42 17.05 -36.49
N SER A 286 -0.71 15.92 -36.40
CA SER A 286 -0.02 15.32 -37.55
C SER A 286 -0.74 14.16 -38.23
N ASP A 287 -1.64 13.41 -37.59
CA ASP A 287 -2.40 12.35 -38.27
C ASP A 287 -3.63 11.83 -37.51
N GLY A 288 -4.75 11.65 -38.23
CA GLY A 288 -6.01 11.03 -37.77
C GLY A 288 -5.95 9.51 -37.61
N LYS A 289 -4.87 8.97 -37.02
CA LYS A 289 -4.76 7.55 -36.63
C LYS A 289 -4.15 7.44 -35.24
N LEU A 290 -5.02 7.31 -34.24
CA LEU A 290 -4.64 6.96 -32.87
C LEU A 290 -4.04 5.55 -32.84
N GLN A 291 -2.74 5.44 -32.54
CA GLN A 291 -2.21 4.30 -31.80
C GLN A 291 -2.10 4.70 -30.34
N ASN A 292 -3.00 4.18 -29.50
CA ASN A 292 -2.82 4.17 -28.05
C ASN A 292 -1.57 3.33 -27.74
N GLY A 293 -0.48 3.96 -27.27
CA GLY A 293 0.64 3.20 -26.71
C GLY A 293 2.00 3.84 -26.87
N GLY A 294 2.29 4.85 -26.07
CA GLY A 294 3.60 5.51 -26.06
C GLY A 294 4.00 6.10 -24.71
N THR A 295 3.65 5.48 -23.59
CA THR A 295 4.04 5.99 -22.25
C THR A 295 5.52 5.81 -21.95
N TYR A 296 6.25 4.95 -22.67
CA TYR A 296 7.70 4.73 -22.51
C TYR A 296 8.38 4.46 -23.86
N ALA A 297 9.09 5.46 -24.40
CA ALA A 297 10.00 5.31 -25.53
C ALA A 297 11.44 5.29 -25.01
N TYR A 298 12.21 4.28 -25.43
CA TYR A 298 13.62 4.11 -25.14
C TYR A 298 14.45 5.15 -25.92
N ASP A 299 15.28 5.92 -25.23
CA ASP A 299 16.46 6.58 -25.83
C ASP A 299 17.69 5.77 -25.41
N THR A 300 17.93 4.65 -26.09
CA THR A 300 19.19 3.92 -25.95
C THR A 300 20.24 4.60 -26.80
N GLY A 301 20.82 5.68 -26.27
CA GLY A 301 21.98 6.38 -26.83
C GLY A 301 23.27 5.56 -26.75
N ILE A 302 23.24 4.28 -27.13
CA ILE A 302 24.43 3.49 -27.38
C ILE A 302 24.83 3.74 -28.83
N LYS A 303 25.68 4.75 -29.03
CA LYS A 303 26.53 4.79 -30.21
C LYS A 303 27.41 3.53 -30.15
N LYS A 304 27.21 2.62 -31.09
CA LYS A 304 28.23 1.65 -31.46
C LYS A 304 29.35 2.44 -32.13
N GLU A 305 30.46 2.60 -31.43
CA GLU A 305 31.78 2.65 -32.05
C GLU A 305 32.34 1.23 -32.11
#